data_AF-A0A2V6L4Z0-F1
#
_entry.id   AF-A0A2V6L4Z0-F1
#
_cell.length_a   1.000
_cell.length_b   1.000
_cell.length_c   1.000
_cell.angle_alpha   90.00
_cell.angle_beta   90.00
_cell.angle_gamma   90.00
#
_symmetry.space_group_name_H-M   'P 1'
#
loop_
_entity.id
_entity.type
_entity.pdbx_description
1 polymer ?
#
loop_
_entity_poly.entity_id
_entity_poly.type
_entity_poly.pdbx_seq_one_letter_code
_entity_poly.pdbx_strand_id
1 'polypeptide(L)'
;GQVAIIPKIEGLSCAIVCDDAPLMYAIPRTNDCVFGGTNEISDNLAADPTTTSRIVAECSRVLNIDKPPVEAERVGLRPFRKSGVRLERDQLRDGRTVIHNYGHGGAGFTLSWGCAREVVELATL
;
A
#
# COMPACT_ATOMS: atom_id res chain seq x y z
N GLY A 1 -6.04 3.33 -3.78
CA GLY A 1 -5.30 3.96 -2.68
C GLY A 1 -4.35 4.97 -3.25
N GLN A 2 -4.48 6.23 -2.84
CA GLN A 2 -3.68 7.36 -3.33
C GLN A 2 -2.68 7.82 -2.27
N VAL A 3 -1.50 8.27 -2.71
CA VAL A 3 -0.44 8.87 -1.90
C VAL A 3 0.20 10.06 -2.62
N ALA A 4 0.79 10.97 -1.85
CA ALA A 4 1.58 12.10 -2.33
C ALA A 4 3.07 11.86 -1.99
N ILE A 5 3.93 12.09 -2.97
CA ILE A 5 5.38 12.13 -2.79
C ILE A 5 5.77 13.59 -2.57
N ILE A 6 6.47 13.85 -1.47
CA ILE A 6 6.90 15.18 -1.06
C ILE A 6 8.41 15.19 -0.82
N PRO A 7 9.09 16.35 -0.85
CA PRO A 7 10.52 16.43 -0.59
C PRO A 7 10.88 15.86 0.78
N LYS A 8 12.12 15.38 0.93
CA LYS A 8 12.59 14.85 2.21
C LYS A 8 12.34 15.85 3.36
N ILE A 9 11.78 15.34 4.46
CA ILE A 9 11.55 16.12 5.67
C ILE A 9 12.75 15.89 6.61
N GLU A 10 13.50 16.95 6.85
CA GLU A 10 14.60 16.93 7.81
C GLU A 10 14.10 16.61 9.22
N GLY A 11 14.80 15.71 9.92
CA GLY A 11 14.44 15.27 11.27
C GLY A 11 13.37 14.18 11.35
N LEU A 12 12.65 13.86 10.27
CA LEU A 12 11.71 12.74 10.25
C LEU A 12 12.47 11.42 10.02
N SER A 13 12.80 10.72 11.11
CA SER A 13 13.64 9.51 11.08
C SER A 13 12.87 8.18 11.13
N CYS A 14 11.57 8.22 11.45
CA CYS A 14 10.72 7.04 11.53
C CYS A 14 9.40 7.28 10.80
N ALA A 15 8.73 6.18 10.44
CA ALA A 15 7.38 6.24 9.91
C ALA A 15 6.41 6.64 11.03
N ILE A 16 5.55 7.61 10.73
CA ILE A 16 4.40 7.98 11.56
C ILE A 16 3.17 7.38 10.88
N VAL A 17 2.37 6.62 11.62
CA VAL A 17 1.18 5.94 11.09
C VAL A 17 0.04 6.12 12.08
N CYS A 18 -1.12 6.52 11.57
CA CYS A 18 -2.37 6.62 12.30
C CYS A 18 -3.42 5.79 11.53
N ASP A 19 -3.88 4.71 12.16
CA ASP A 19 -4.89 3.81 11.59
C ASP A 19 -6.33 4.25 11.92
N ASP A 20 -6.50 5.17 12.87
CA ASP A 20 -7.78 5.79 13.19
C ASP A 20 -8.21 6.77 12.10
N ALA A 21 -9.52 7.05 12.01
CA ALA A 21 -10.00 8.08 11.11
C ALA A 21 -9.66 9.49 11.65
N PRO A 22 -9.00 10.36 10.86
CA PRO A 22 -8.57 10.16 9.47
C PRO A 22 -7.27 9.35 9.35
N LEU A 23 -7.32 8.30 8.51
CA LEU A 23 -6.14 7.45 8.24
C LEU A 23 -5.03 8.29 7.63
N MET A 24 -3.83 8.21 8.20
CA MET A 24 -2.66 8.86 7.62
C MET A 24 -1.37 8.09 7.92
N TYR A 25 -0.38 8.30 7.06
CA TYR A 25 0.99 7.91 7.33
C TYR A 25 1.97 8.85 6.63
N ALA A 26 3.09 9.13 7.30
CA ALA A 26 4.24 9.82 6.76
C ALA A 26 5.44 8.87 6.85
N ILE A 27 5.94 8.41 5.70
CA ILE A 27 7.00 7.41 5.62
C ILE A 27 8.24 8.08 5.02
N PRO A 28 9.28 8.38 5.82
CA PRO A 28 10.53 8.92 5.28
C PRO A 28 11.24 7.84 4.45
N ARG A 29 11.69 8.22 3.25
CA ARG A 29 12.55 7.40 2.39
C ARG A 29 13.92 8.07 2.28
N THR A 30 14.85 7.43 1.57
CA THR A 30 16.23 7.93 1.42
C THR A 30 16.28 9.36 0.88
N ASN A 31 15.44 9.67 -0.12
CA ASN A 31 15.50 10.92 -0.91
C ASN A 31 14.26 11.80 -0.80
N ASP A 32 13.15 11.27 -0.29
CA ASP A 32 11.85 11.93 -0.27
C ASP A 32 11.01 11.38 0.90
N CYS A 33 9.77 11.81 1.04
CA CYS A 33 8.83 11.19 1.97
C CYS A 33 7.49 10.92 1.30
N VAL A 34 6.85 9.81 1.69
CA VAL A 34 5.52 9.44 1.24
C VAL A 34 4.50 9.88 2.27
N PHE A 35 3.63 10.80 1.89
CA PHE A 35 2.40 11.10 2.62
C PHE A 35 1.28 10.26 2.06
N GLY A 36 0.63 9.50 2.92
CA GLY A 36 -0.56 8.76 2.57
C GLY A 36 -1.58 8.78 3.70
N GLY A 37 -2.73 8.17 3.51
CA GLY A 37 -3.18 7.70 2.20
C GLY A 37 -4.63 7.33 2.26
N THR A 38 -5.10 6.70 1.20
CA THR A 38 -6.49 6.24 1.12
C THR A 38 -6.60 4.72 1.02
N ASN A 39 -7.74 4.16 1.44
CA ASN A 39 -7.97 2.72 1.53
C ASN A 39 -9.33 2.25 0.97
N GLU A 40 -9.99 3.07 0.16
CA GLU A 40 -11.31 2.76 -0.41
C GLU A 40 -11.25 1.65 -1.47
N ILE A 41 -12.37 0.94 -1.64
CA ILE A 41 -12.58 0.01 -2.75
C ILE A 41 -12.80 0.85 -4.01
N SER A 42 -11.99 0.60 -5.04
CA SER A 42 -12.05 1.29 -6.32
C SER A 42 -11.42 0.44 -7.41
N ASP A 43 -11.75 0.73 -8.66
CA ASP A 43 -11.10 0.28 -9.89
C ASP A 43 -10.43 1.44 -10.65
N ASN A 44 -10.48 2.65 -10.10
CA ASN A 44 -9.94 3.85 -10.72
C ASN A 44 -8.46 4.07 -10.33
N LEU A 45 -7.63 4.32 -11.33
CA LEU A 45 -6.21 4.62 -11.19
C LEU A 45 -5.88 6.12 -11.36
N ALA A 46 -6.88 6.96 -11.63
CA ALA A 46 -6.69 8.40 -11.72
C ALA A 46 -6.48 9.01 -10.32
N ALA A 47 -5.51 9.92 -10.21
CA ALA A 47 -5.34 10.73 -9.01
C ALA A 47 -6.46 11.77 -8.89
N ASP A 48 -6.96 11.97 -7.68
CA ASP A 48 -7.88 13.05 -7.33
C ASP A 48 -7.13 14.17 -6.57
N PRO A 49 -7.03 15.39 -7.14
CA PRO A 49 -6.36 16.52 -6.48
C PRO A 49 -6.94 16.89 -5.11
N THR A 50 -8.26 16.65 -4.91
CA THR A 50 -8.93 16.90 -3.62
C THR A 50 -8.40 15.96 -2.55
N THR A 51 -8.24 14.68 -2.92
CA THR A 51 -7.64 13.65 -2.07
C THR A 51 -6.19 13.97 -1.73
N THR A 52 -5.37 14.40 -2.70
CA THR A 52 -3.98 14.83 -2.44
C THR A 52 -3.94 16.00 -1.45
N SER A 53 -4.79 17.00 -1.65
CA SER A 53 -4.87 18.17 -0.76
C SER A 53 -5.20 17.77 0.68
N ARG A 54 -6.10 16.80 0.86
CA ARG A 54 -6.45 16.24 2.19
C ARG A 54 -5.29 15.48 2.83
N ILE A 55 -4.62 14.60 2.07
CA ILE A 55 -3.47 13.82 2.54
C ILE A 55 -2.37 14.76 3.04
N VAL A 56 -2.01 15.78 2.25
CA VAL A 56 -0.97 16.75 2.61
C VAL A 56 -1.39 17.57 3.83
N ALA A 57 -2.63 18.04 3.89
CA ALA A 57 -3.12 18.80 5.03
C ALA A 57 -3.06 18.00 6.33
N GLU A 58 -3.49 16.74 6.31
CA GLU A 58 -3.54 15.90 7.50
C GLU A 58 -2.14 15.51 8.00
N CYS A 59 -1.24 15.11 7.09
CA CYS A 59 0.14 14.81 7.46
C CYS A 59 0.87 16.03 8.00
N SER A 60 0.68 17.21 7.39
CA SER A 60 1.30 18.44 7.86
C SER A 60 0.79 18.85 9.24
N ARG A 61 -0.52 18.64 9.50
CA ARG A 61 -1.13 18.87 10.81
C ARG A 61 -0.55 17.95 11.89
N VAL A 62 -0.43 16.65 11.61
CA VAL A 62 0.09 15.66 12.57
C VAL A 62 1.58 15.88 12.86
N LEU A 63 2.37 16.20 11.84
CA LEU A 63 3.80 16.49 11.98
C LEU A 63 4.09 17.89 12.50
N ASN A 64 3.08 18.77 12.58
CA ASN A 64 3.20 20.17 12.94
C ASN A 64 4.22 20.93 12.06
N ILE A 65 4.05 20.83 10.74
CA ILE A 65 4.87 21.49 9.72
C ILE A 65 4.00 22.29 8.74
N ASP A 66 4.63 23.20 7.99
CA ASP A 66 4.02 23.79 6.82
C ASP A 66 3.77 22.75 5.73
N LYS A 67 2.76 22.98 4.89
CA LYS A 67 2.41 22.07 3.79
C LYS A 67 3.55 22.03 2.76
N PRO A 68 4.23 20.88 2.57
CA PRO A 68 5.29 20.79 1.58
C PRO A 68 4.70 20.78 0.15
N PRO A 69 5.50 21.15 -0.86
CA PRO A 69 5.08 20.97 -2.26
C PRO A 69 4.92 19.47 -2.57
N VAL A 70 4.01 19.15 -3.49
CA VAL A 70 3.82 17.79 -4.00
C VAL A 70 4.70 17.61 -5.23
N GLU A 71 5.65 16.68 -5.15
CA GLU A 71 6.52 16.32 -6.28
C GLU A 71 5.83 15.33 -7.22
N ALA A 72 5.01 14.43 -6.67
CA ALA A 72 4.30 13.46 -7.47
C ALA A 72 3.07 12.88 -6.75
N GLU A 73 2.07 12.47 -7.52
CA GLU A 73 0.93 11.68 -7.04
C GLU A 73 1.09 10.23 -7.51
N ARG A 74 0.70 9.28 -6.66
CA ARG A 74 0.68 7.85 -7.03
C ARG A 74 -0.63 7.22 -6.58
N VAL A 75 -1.24 6.47 -7.48
CA VAL A 75 -2.46 5.70 -7.21
C VAL A 75 -2.18 4.23 -7.50
N GLY A 76 -2.56 3.37 -6.55
CA GLY A 76 -2.46 1.92 -6.69
C GLY A 76 -3.75 1.22 -6.27
N LEU A 77 -4.11 0.18 -7.00
CA LEU A 77 -5.19 -0.75 -6.65
C LEU A 77 -4.61 -1.94 -5.90
N ARG A 78 -5.05 -2.12 -4.66
CA ARG A 78 -4.60 -3.23 -3.80
C ARG A 78 -5.47 -4.45 -4.10
N PRO A 79 -4.90 -5.62 -4.45
CA PRO A 79 -5.66 -6.84 -4.69
C PRO A 79 -6.16 -7.42 -3.36
N PHE A 80 -7.18 -6.80 -2.77
CA PHE A 80 -7.77 -7.20 -1.49
C PHE A 80 -8.83 -8.28 -1.68
N ARG A 81 -8.90 -9.21 -0.74
CA ARG A 81 -9.94 -10.24 -0.70
C ARG A 81 -10.53 -10.30 0.70
N LYS A 82 -11.87 -10.14 0.81
CA LYS A 82 -12.59 -10.15 2.10
C LYS A 82 -12.38 -11.44 2.89
N SER A 83 -12.29 -12.56 2.20
CA SER A 83 -12.03 -13.88 2.79
C SER A 83 -10.54 -14.17 3.03
N GLY A 84 -9.68 -13.15 3.00
CA GLY A 84 -8.24 -13.28 3.20
C GLY A 84 -7.46 -13.70 1.95
N VAL A 85 -6.13 -13.74 2.13
CA VAL A 85 -5.16 -14.20 1.14
C VAL A 85 -5.54 -15.60 0.65
N ARG A 86 -5.52 -15.79 -0.66
CA ARG A 86 -5.65 -17.11 -1.27
C ARG A 86 -4.27 -17.61 -1.66
N LEU A 87 -3.80 -18.61 -0.94
CA LEU A 87 -2.51 -19.27 -1.11
C LEU A 87 -2.73 -20.78 -0.97
N GLU A 88 -3.03 -21.43 -2.10
CA GLU A 88 -3.43 -22.83 -2.14
C GLU A 88 -3.16 -23.45 -3.52
N ARG A 89 -3.05 -24.78 -3.55
CA ARG A 89 -2.91 -25.58 -4.77
C ARG A 89 -4.28 -26.04 -5.25
N ASP A 90 -4.52 -25.94 -6.55
CA ASP A 90 -5.72 -26.39 -7.24
C ASP A 90 -5.36 -27.18 -8.51
N GLN A 91 -6.30 -27.97 -9.02
CA GLN A 91 -6.16 -28.74 -10.27
C GLN A 91 -7.18 -28.27 -11.31
N LEU A 92 -6.68 -27.86 -12.47
CA LEU A 92 -7.51 -27.51 -13.61
C LEU A 92 -8.14 -28.76 -14.24
N ARG A 93 -9.24 -28.54 -14.99
CA ARG A 93 -9.96 -29.63 -15.68
C ARG A 93 -9.11 -30.42 -16.68
N ASP A 94 -8.04 -29.82 -17.18
CA ASP A 94 -7.09 -30.45 -18.10
C ASP A 94 -5.88 -31.10 -17.39
N GLY A 95 -5.92 -31.20 -16.06
CA GLY A 95 -4.90 -31.87 -15.24
C GLY A 95 -3.71 -30.99 -14.85
N ARG A 96 -3.65 -29.74 -15.30
CA ARG A 96 -2.58 -28.80 -14.89
C ARG A 96 -2.77 -28.35 -13.44
N THR A 97 -1.66 -28.26 -12.70
CA THR A 97 -1.62 -27.65 -11.37
C THR A 97 -1.56 -26.14 -11.46
N VAL A 98 -2.38 -25.48 -10.62
CA VAL A 98 -2.35 -24.04 -10.42
C VAL A 98 -2.12 -23.78 -8.94
N ILE A 99 -1.19 -22.88 -8.63
CA ILE A 99 -0.99 -22.37 -7.27
C ILE A 99 -1.48 -20.93 -7.25
N HIS A 100 -2.51 -20.67 -6.46
CA HIS A 100 -3.01 -19.33 -6.23
C HIS A 100 -2.11 -18.61 -5.23
N ASN A 101 -1.81 -17.35 -5.47
CA ASN A 101 -1.09 -16.49 -4.54
C ASN A 101 -1.54 -15.03 -4.73
N TYR A 102 -2.71 -14.67 -4.21
CA TYR A 102 -3.31 -13.34 -4.37
C TYR A 102 -4.22 -12.96 -3.19
N GLY A 103 -4.72 -11.72 -3.18
CA GLY A 103 -5.63 -11.26 -2.12
C GLY A 103 -4.95 -10.55 -0.96
N HIS A 104 -3.68 -10.15 -1.12
CA HIS A 104 -2.84 -9.58 -0.07
C HIS A 104 -3.22 -8.16 0.39
N GLY A 105 -4.12 -7.47 -0.32
CA GLY A 105 -4.49 -6.10 0.03
C GLY A 105 -3.27 -5.18 0.18
N GLY A 106 -3.20 -4.45 1.29
CA GLY A 106 -2.07 -3.57 1.61
C GLY A 106 -0.83 -4.27 2.17
N ALA A 107 -0.93 -5.56 2.51
CA ALA A 107 0.14 -6.31 3.15
C ALA A 107 1.02 -7.10 2.16
N GLY A 108 0.87 -6.86 0.85
CA GLY A 108 1.57 -7.63 -0.19
C GLY A 108 3.09 -7.65 -0.03
N PHE A 109 3.70 -6.51 0.29
CA PHE A 109 5.14 -6.45 0.54
C PHE A 109 5.54 -7.27 1.79
N THR A 110 4.86 -7.03 2.91
CA THR A 110 5.09 -7.70 4.20
C THR A 110 4.97 -9.22 4.10
N LEU A 111 3.98 -9.71 3.35
CA LEU A 111 3.69 -11.15 3.24
C LEU A 111 4.47 -11.84 2.12
N SER A 112 5.07 -11.09 1.18
CA SER A 112 5.63 -11.62 -0.07
C SER A 112 6.58 -12.79 0.12
N TRP A 113 7.53 -12.68 1.05
CA TRP A 113 8.55 -13.71 1.27
C TRP A 113 7.97 -15.00 1.86
N GLY A 114 7.08 -14.87 2.85
CA GLY A 114 6.39 -16.02 3.45
C GLY A 114 5.50 -16.73 2.44
N CYS A 115 4.76 -15.96 1.63
CA CYS A 115 3.94 -16.51 0.56
C CYS A 115 4.78 -17.20 -0.52
N ALA A 116 5.95 -16.66 -0.88
CA ALA A 116 6.85 -17.29 -1.84
C ALA A 116 7.38 -18.64 -1.34
N ARG A 117 7.76 -18.74 -0.06
CA ARG A 117 8.19 -20.00 0.55
C ARG A 117 7.08 -21.06 0.49
N GLU A 118 5.86 -20.70 0.88
CA GLU A 118 4.71 -21.61 0.83
C GLU A 118 4.38 -22.05 -0.60
N VAL A 119 4.50 -21.15 -1.60
CA VAL A 119 4.33 -21.51 -3.02
C VAL A 119 5.33 -22.59 -3.43
N VAL A 120 6.59 -22.50 -2.99
CA VAL A 120 7.59 -23.53 -3.28
C VAL A 120 7.20 -24.87 -2.65
N GLU A 121 6.75 -24.85 -1.39
CA GLU A 121 6.29 -26.07 -0.69
C GLU A 121 5.12 -26.73 -1.44
N LEU A 122 4.09 -25.94 -1.80
CA LEU A 122 2.93 -26.41 -2.58
C LEU A 122 3.29 -26.95 -3.97
N ALA A 123 4.33 -26.42 -4.60
CA ALA A 123 4.80 -26.84 -5.93
C ALA A 123 5.59 -28.15 -5.91
N THR A 124 6.14 -28.53 -4.75
CA THR A 124 6.96 -29.73 -4.59
C THR A 124 6.23 -30.95 -4.03
N LEU A 125 4.96 -30.78 -3.63
CA LEU A 125 4.06 -31.87 -3.26
C LEU A 125 3.64 -32.72 -4.47
#